data_AF-A0A7V6U9N2-F1
#
_entry.id   AF-A0A7V6U9N2-F1
#
_cell.length_a   1.000
_cell.length_b   1.000
_cell.length_c   1.000
_cell.angle_alpha   90.00
_cell.angle_beta   90.00
_cell.angle_gamma   90.00
#
_symmetry.space_group_name_H-M   'P 1'
#
loop_
_entity.id
_entity.type
_entity.pdbx_description
1 polymer ?
#
loop_
_entity_poly.entity_id
_entity_poly.type
_entity_poly.pdbx_seq_one_letter_code
_entity_poly.pdbx_strand_id
1 'polypeptide(L)'
;MTFFEETIQRIKIFLMNLNIITLSGEITISFKDLNAIITAYSDLYMSSIRDIAKKFNNMYPKFKVESAVGLSEISIKIFVFRYINTDETFLDRLRMALEGLLKDIYSLENLSPWKLNVRLNLYGTMEYLNSQDNFRFLNKNETVKYIITDSIQKKGFINKIRFR
;
A
#
# COMPACT_ATOMS: atom_id res chain seq x y z
N MET A 1 22.30 4.23 -35.94
CA MET A 1 21.63 5.04 -34.90
C MET A 1 22.74 5.77 -34.16
N THR A 2 22.67 7.09 -34.02
CA THR A 2 23.73 7.88 -33.37
C THR A 2 23.60 7.80 -31.84
N PHE A 3 24.69 8.03 -31.10
CA PHE A 3 24.68 8.10 -29.63
C PHE A 3 23.60 9.04 -29.06
N PHE A 4 23.30 10.12 -29.80
CA PHE A 4 22.25 11.08 -29.47
C PHE A 4 20.84 10.48 -29.58
N GLU A 5 20.56 9.72 -30.64
CA GLU A 5 19.28 9.04 -30.85
C GLU A 5 19.03 7.97 -29.77
N GLU A 6 20.07 7.21 -29.41
CA GLU A 6 20.00 6.22 -28.33
C GLU A 6 19.69 6.85 -26.98
N THR A 7 20.32 7.99 -26.68
CA THR A 7 20.08 8.74 -25.44
C THR A 7 18.64 9.26 -25.36
N ILE A 8 18.12 9.82 -26.45
CA ILE A 8 16.72 10.28 -26.52
C ILE A 8 15.75 9.11 -26.29
N GLN A 9 16.01 7.95 -26.88
CA GLN A 9 15.15 6.78 -26.68
C GLN A 9 15.17 6.29 -25.23
N ARG A 10 16.33 6.23 -24.58
CA ARG A 10 16.43 5.87 -23.16
C ARG A 10 15.64 6.81 -22.26
N ILE A 11 15.71 8.13 -22.51
CA ILE A 11 14.93 9.12 -21.76
C ILE A 11 13.43 8.93 -21.97
N LYS A 12 13.00 8.67 -23.21
CA LYS A 12 11.59 8.41 -23.50
C LYS A 12 11.08 7.18 -22.76
N ILE A 13 11.81 6.06 -22.82
CA ILE A 13 11.44 4.83 -22.11
C ILE A 13 11.36 5.10 -20.60
N PHE A 14 12.36 5.78 -20.04
CA PHE A 14 12.35 6.15 -18.62
C PHE A 14 11.12 6.97 -18.23
N LEU A 15 10.77 8.00 -19.00
CA LEU A 15 9.60 8.85 -18.75
C LEU A 15 8.27 8.10 -18.94
N MET A 16 8.22 7.13 -19.85
CA MET A 16 7.04 6.29 -20.06
C MET A 16 6.81 5.31 -18.91
N ASN A 17 7.88 4.88 -18.24
CA ASN A 17 7.84 3.97 -17.10
C ASN A 17 7.75 4.69 -15.74
N LEU A 18 7.76 6.02 -15.74
CA LEU A 18 7.65 6.83 -14.53
C LEU A 18 6.19 6.89 -14.08
N ASN A 19 5.95 6.34 -12.89
CA ASN A 19 4.64 6.28 -12.27
C ASN A 19 4.62 7.14 -11.01
N ILE A 20 3.54 7.87 -10.80
CA ILE A 20 3.31 8.65 -9.58
C ILE A 20 2.21 7.95 -8.77
N ILE A 21 2.53 7.56 -7.55
CA ILE A 21 1.65 6.79 -6.68
C ILE A 21 1.13 7.67 -5.56
N THR A 22 -0.19 7.70 -5.39
CA THR A 22 -0.84 8.21 -4.18
C THR A 22 -1.68 7.09 -3.60
N LEU A 23 -1.57 6.81 -2.31
CA LEU A 23 -2.36 5.79 -1.65
C LEU A 23 -2.72 6.20 -0.23
N SER A 24 -3.86 5.74 0.24
CA SER A 24 -4.37 6.00 1.56
C SER A 24 -5.28 4.86 1.99
N GLY A 25 -5.32 4.60 3.29
CA GLY A 25 -6.23 3.62 3.86
C GLY A 25 -5.63 3.00 5.11
N GLU A 26 -6.18 1.86 5.51
CA GLU A 26 -5.82 1.27 6.78
C GLU A 26 -6.06 -0.24 6.82
N ILE A 27 -5.46 -0.84 7.85
CA ILE A 27 -5.73 -2.19 8.30
C ILE A 27 -6.38 -2.08 9.68
N THR A 28 -7.64 -2.49 9.76
CA THR A 28 -8.43 -2.49 10.99
C THR A 28 -8.38 -3.87 11.62
N ILE A 29 -8.03 -3.94 12.89
CA ILE A 29 -8.00 -5.14 13.73
C ILE A 29 -9.10 -4.98 14.76
N SER A 30 -10.21 -5.69 14.60
CA SER A 30 -11.35 -5.61 15.51
C SER A 30 -11.41 -6.83 16.43
N PHE A 31 -11.83 -6.58 17.67
CA PHE A 31 -12.01 -7.60 18.70
C PHE A 31 -13.50 -7.88 18.89
N LYS A 32 -13.88 -9.16 18.98
CA LYS A 32 -15.29 -9.57 19.15
C LYS A 32 -15.73 -9.67 20.62
N ASP A 33 -14.81 -9.68 21.57
CA ASP A 33 -15.06 -9.90 22.99
C ASP A 33 -14.49 -8.74 23.82
N LEU A 34 -15.20 -8.30 24.85
CA LEU A 34 -14.76 -7.28 25.81
C LEU A 34 -13.49 -7.69 26.56
N ASN A 35 -13.34 -8.97 26.90
CA ASN A 35 -12.12 -9.49 27.51
C ASN A 35 -10.95 -9.44 26.52
N ALA A 36 -11.24 -9.64 25.22
CA ALA A 36 -10.26 -9.48 24.16
C ALA A 36 -9.81 -8.03 24.00
N ILE A 37 -10.71 -7.06 24.18
CA ILE A 37 -10.37 -5.64 24.19
C ILE A 37 -9.41 -5.37 25.36
N ILE A 38 -9.69 -5.85 26.57
CA ILE A 38 -8.79 -5.62 27.72
C ILE A 38 -7.39 -6.21 27.48
N THR A 39 -7.30 -7.42 26.94
CA THR A 39 -6.00 -8.06 26.63
C THR A 39 -5.29 -7.44 25.43
N ALA A 40 -6.01 -7.03 24.39
CA ALA A 40 -5.43 -6.38 23.20
C ALA A 40 -4.83 -5.00 23.51
N TYR A 41 -5.32 -4.35 24.55
CA TYR A 41 -4.79 -3.08 25.05
C TYR A 41 -3.67 -3.30 26.08
N SER A 42 -3.26 -4.55 26.32
CA SER A 42 -2.01 -4.80 27.04
C SER A 42 -0.83 -4.19 26.29
N ASP A 43 0.15 -3.69 27.05
CA ASP A 43 1.34 -3.06 26.50
C ASP A 43 2.10 -3.99 25.53
N LEU A 44 2.10 -5.30 25.82
CA LEU A 44 2.73 -6.31 24.98
C LEU A 44 2.07 -6.39 23.60
N TYR A 45 0.75 -6.55 23.52
CA TYR A 45 0.06 -6.64 22.24
C TYR A 45 0.21 -5.35 21.42
N MET A 46 0.07 -4.19 22.08
CA MET A 46 0.26 -2.88 21.45
C MET A 46 1.71 -2.64 21.00
N SER A 47 2.71 -3.19 21.69
CA SER A 47 4.10 -3.16 21.22
C SER A 47 4.29 -4.03 19.98
N SER A 48 3.72 -5.23 19.95
CA SER A 48 3.79 -6.12 18.78
C SER A 48 3.17 -5.49 17.53
N ILE A 49 1.99 -4.85 17.67
CA ILE A 49 1.37 -4.13 16.55
C ILE A 49 2.26 -2.97 16.07
N ARG A 50 2.86 -2.21 16.99
CA ARG A 50 3.78 -1.11 16.64
C ARG A 50 5.02 -1.64 15.94
N ASP A 51 5.57 -2.77 16.36
CA ASP A 51 6.74 -3.38 15.73
C ASP A 51 6.43 -3.91 14.33
N ILE A 52 5.25 -4.52 14.13
CA ILE A 52 4.76 -4.94 12.80
C ILE A 52 4.62 -3.72 11.88
N ALA A 53 3.98 -2.65 12.35
CA ALA A 53 3.83 -1.41 11.58
C ALA A 53 5.20 -0.80 11.24
N LYS A 54 6.14 -0.80 12.19
CA LYS A 54 7.51 -0.31 11.99
C LYS A 54 8.29 -1.14 10.98
N LYS A 55 8.17 -2.47 11.01
CA LYS A 55 8.77 -3.38 10.02
C LYS A 55 8.29 -3.04 8.61
N PHE A 56 6.99 -2.80 8.42
CA PHE A 56 6.45 -2.38 7.14
C PHE A 56 6.93 -0.99 6.72
N ASN A 57 6.97 -0.04 7.65
CA ASN A 57 7.50 1.31 7.39
C ASN A 57 8.98 1.28 6.98
N ASN A 58 9.79 0.38 7.55
CA ASN A 58 11.19 0.21 7.16
C ASN A 58 11.35 -0.33 5.73
N MET A 59 10.42 -1.16 5.26
CA MET A 59 10.39 -1.63 3.87
C MET A 59 9.94 -0.54 2.89
N TYR A 60 9.06 0.36 3.34
CA TYR A 60 8.52 1.47 2.55
C TYR A 60 8.74 2.82 3.27
N PRO A 61 9.98 3.32 3.37
CA PRO A 61 10.32 4.49 4.19
C PRO A 61 9.72 5.82 3.68
N LYS A 62 9.16 5.81 2.47
CA LYS A 62 8.41 6.95 1.91
C LYS A 62 6.95 6.97 2.36
N PHE A 63 6.45 5.86 2.88
CA PHE A 63 5.07 5.80 3.35
C PHE A 63 5.02 6.36 4.76
N LYS A 64 3.92 7.02 5.08
CA LYS A 64 3.56 7.38 6.42
C LYS A 64 2.73 6.23 6.99
N VAL A 65 3.25 5.57 8.02
CA VAL A 65 2.58 4.44 8.69
C VAL A 65 2.36 4.79 10.16
N GLU A 66 1.11 4.79 10.60
CA GLU A 66 0.73 5.17 11.97
C GLU A 66 -0.24 4.15 12.56
N SER A 67 -0.02 3.69 13.79
CA SER A 67 -1.00 2.91 14.53
C SER A 67 -1.91 3.84 15.34
N ALA A 68 -3.22 3.64 15.26
CA ALA A 68 -4.23 4.33 16.06
C ALA A 68 -5.06 3.30 16.83
N VAL A 69 -5.54 3.69 18.01
CA VAL A 69 -6.35 2.83 18.88
C VAL A 69 -7.73 3.45 19.03
N GLY A 70 -8.76 2.68 18.68
CA GLY A 70 -10.17 3.02 18.85
C GLY A 70 -10.70 2.53 20.20
N LEU A 71 -12.01 2.27 20.28
CA LEU A 71 -12.63 1.68 21.49
C LEU A 71 -12.66 0.14 21.45
N SER A 72 -12.81 -0.45 20.27
CA SER A 72 -12.91 -1.90 20.05
C SER A 72 -12.05 -2.38 18.88
N GLU A 73 -11.16 -1.51 18.39
CA GLU A 73 -10.33 -1.76 17.23
C GLU A 73 -8.98 -1.04 17.32
N ILE A 74 -8.00 -1.61 16.65
CA ILE A 74 -6.69 -1.00 16.41
C ILE A 74 -6.55 -0.85 14.89
N SER A 75 -6.14 0.32 14.42
CA SER A 75 -5.94 0.59 13.00
C SER A 75 -4.48 0.88 12.71
N ILE A 76 -3.93 0.28 11.64
CA ILE A 76 -2.64 0.68 11.05
C ILE A 76 -2.97 1.49 9.80
N LYS A 77 -2.79 2.80 9.87
CA LYS A 77 -3.00 3.75 8.77
C LYS A 77 -1.76 3.80 7.90
N ILE A 78 -1.97 3.78 6.58
CA ILE A 78 -0.92 3.78 5.57
C ILE A 78 -1.24 4.89 4.57
N PHE A 79 -0.28 5.78 4.34
CA PHE A 79 -0.45 6.91 3.44
C PHE A 79 0.82 7.18 2.63
N VAL A 80 0.67 7.49 1.35
CA VAL A 80 1.72 8.11 0.54
C VAL A 80 1.10 9.10 -0.43
N PHE A 81 1.78 10.22 -0.66
CA PHE A 81 1.34 11.22 -1.62
C PHE A 81 2.39 11.42 -2.70
N ARG A 82 1.99 11.24 -3.96
CA ARG A 82 2.81 11.49 -5.15
C ARG A 82 4.21 10.89 -5.08
N TYR A 83 4.33 9.65 -4.64
CA TYR A 83 5.58 8.90 -4.65
C TYR A 83 5.95 8.51 -6.08
N ILE A 84 7.12 8.97 -6.55
CA ILE A 84 7.64 8.62 -7.86
C ILE A 84 8.28 7.23 -7.80
N ASN A 85 7.88 6.37 -8.72
CA ASN A 85 8.36 5.01 -8.83
C ASN A 85 8.50 4.60 -10.30
N THR A 86 9.52 3.81 -10.62
CA THR A 86 9.75 3.25 -11.95
C THR A 86 9.60 1.73 -11.98
N ASP A 87 9.24 1.12 -10.86
CA ASP A 87 9.00 -0.31 -10.76
C ASP A 87 7.61 -0.68 -11.27
N GLU A 88 7.60 -1.41 -12.38
CA GLU A 88 6.40 -1.95 -13.04
C GLU A 88 5.68 -3.00 -12.17
N THR A 89 6.39 -3.65 -11.25
CA THR A 89 5.85 -4.70 -10.37
C THR A 89 5.41 -4.18 -9.00
N PHE A 90 5.31 -2.86 -8.84
CA PHE A 90 5.11 -2.25 -7.53
C PHE A 90 3.84 -2.70 -6.82
N LEU A 91 2.72 -2.79 -7.56
CA LEU A 91 1.45 -3.23 -6.96
C LEU A 91 1.55 -4.67 -6.45
N ASP A 92 2.25 -5.55 -7.17
CA ASP A 92 2.49 -6.92 -6.74
C ASP A 92 3.43 -7.01 -5.53
N ARG A 93 4.49 -6.20 -5.50
CA ARG A 93 5.40 -6.12 -4.35
C ARG A 93 4.70 -5.56 -3.11
N LEU A 94 3.87 -4.55 -3.29
CA LEU A 94 3.04 -3.99 -2.23
C LEU A 94 2.01 -5.03 -1.74
N ARG A 95 1.36 -5.77 -2.67
CA ARG A 95 0.45 -6.88 -2.34
C ARG A 95 1.13 -7.90 -1.44
N MET A 96 2.32 -8.36 -1.83
CA MET A 96 3.10 -9.35 -1.07
C MET A 96 3.51 -8.82 0.31
N ALA A 97 3.91 -7.56 0.40
CA ALA A 97 4.28 -6.94 1.67
C ALA A 97 3.06 -6.78 2.61
N LEU A 98 1.90 -6.40 2.08
CA LEU A 98 0.65 -6.32 2.83
C LEU A 98 0.21 -7.72 3.29
N GLU A 99 0.33 -8.74 2.45
CA GLU A 99 0.05 -10.13 2.82
C GLU A 99 0.95 -10.61 3.95
N GLY A 100 2.25 -10.31 3.89
CA GLY A 100 3.19 -10.61 4.98
C GLY A 100 2.84 -9.89 6.28
N LEU A 101 2.44 -8.62 6.20
CA LEU A 101 2.00 -7.87 7.37
C LEU A 101 0.69 -8.44 7.96
N LEU A 102 -0.25 -8.89 7.14
CA LEU A 102 -1.46 -9.56 7.65
C LEU A 102 -1.11 -10.89 8.33
N LYS A 103 -0.20 -11.70 7.77
CA LYS A 103 0.29 -12.93 8.40
C LYS A 103 0.90 -12.66 9.77
N ASP A 104 1.74 -11.62 9.87
CA ASP A 104 2.32 -11.20 11.15
C ASP A 104 1.23 -10.82 12.16
N ILE A 105 0.15 -10.12 11.74
CA ILE A 105 -0.98 -9.80 12.63
C ILE A 105 -1.75 -11.05 13.06
N TYR A 106 -2.10 -11.95 12.14
CA TYR A 106 -2.81 -13.19 12.47
C TYR A 106 -1.99 -14.11 13.37
N SER A 107 -0.66 -14.05 13.30
CA SER A 107 0.21 -14.80 14.21
C SER A 107 0.07 -14.40 15.69
N LEU A 108 -0.46 -13.19 15.95
CA LEU A 108 -0.77 -12.71 17.30
C LEU A 108 -2.02 -13.37 17.90
N GLU A 109 -2.81 -14.12 17.12
CA GLU A 109 -3.88 -14.96 17.68
C GLU A 109 -3.33 -15.97 18.69
N ASN A 110 -2.07 -16.39 18.58
CA ASN A 110 -1.44 -17.24 19.59
C ASN A 110 -1.28 -16.55 20.96
N LEU A 111 -1.28 -15.21 20.99
CA LEU A 111 -1.18 -14.40 22.19
C LEU A 111 -2.55 -14.02 22.78
N SER A 112 -3.64 -14.36 22.08
CA SER A 112 -4.99 -13.92 22.42
C SER A 112 -6.00 -15.02 22.07
N PRO A 113 -6.69 -15.65 23.04
CA PRO A 113 -7.60 -16.79 22.79
C PRO A 113 -8.87 -16.44 21.98
N TRP A 114 -8.95 -15.23 21.42
CA TRP A 114 -10.10 -14.67 20.74
C TRP A 114 -9.80 -14.50 19.25
N LYS A 115 -10.77 -14.87 18.41
CA LYS A 115 -10.68 -14.71 16.96
C LYS A 115 -10.55 -13.24 16.59
N LEU A 116 -9.47 -12.90 15.92
CA LEU A 116 -9.25 -11.55 15.37
C LEU A 116 -10.09 -11.39 14.10
N ASN A 117 -10.60 -10.19 13.89
CA ASN A 117 -11.17 -9.81 12.60
C ASN A 117 -10.29 -8.72 11.99
N VAL A 118 -9.52 -9.07 10.96
CA VAL A 118 -8.60 -8.14 10.30
C VAL A 118 -9.15 -7.76 8.94
N ARG A 119 -9.31 -6.45 8.70
CA ARG A 119 -9.78 -5.89 7.43
C ARG A 119 -8.74 -4.93 6.87
N LEU A 120 -8.27 -5.21 5.67
CA LEU A 120 -7.46 -4.30 4.85
C LEU A 120 -8.37 -3.53 3.91
N ASN A 121 -8.24 -2.20 3.94
CA ASN A 121 -8.88 -1.32 2.98
C ASN A 121 -7.91 -0.21 2.59
N LEU A 122 -7.20 -0.43 1.48
CA LEU A 122 -6.24 0.53 0.95
C LEU A 122 -6.64 0.91 -0.47
N TYR A 123 -6.73 2.19 -0.76
CA TYR A 123 -7.08 2.72 -2.07
C TYR A 123 -5.99 3.65 -2.56
N GLY A 124 -5.85 3.77 -3.87
CA GLY A 124 -4.83 4.66 -4.43
C GLY A 124 -5.00 4.89 -5.91
N THR A 125 -4.09 5.71 -6.42
CA THR A 125 -3.95 6.04 -7.82
C THR A 125 -2.52 5.77 -8.26
N MET A 126 -2.38 5.21 -9.46
CA MET A 126 -1.12 5.13 -10.19
C MET A 126 -1.26 6.00 -11.42
N GLU A 127 -0.62 7.15 -11.39
CA GLU A 127 -0.60 8.07 -12.51
C GLU A 127 0.58 7.77 -13.43
N TYR A 128 0.27 7.54 -14.69
CA TYR A 128 1.22 7.43 -15.79
C TYR A 128 1.25 8.76 -16.56
N LEU A 129 2.15 8.85 -17.54
CA LEU A 129 2.23 9.99 -18.45
C LEU A 129 0.89 10.26 -19.16
N ASN A 130 0.23 9.20 -19.65
CA ASN A 130 -0.96 9.30 -20.52
C ASN A 130 -2.21 8.70 -19.91
N SER A 131 -2.14 8.13 -18.71
CA SER A 131 -3.27 7.48 -18.05
C SER A 131 -3.17 7.60 -16.55
N GLN A 132 -4.23 7.18 -15.87
CA GLN A 132 -4.27 7.00 -14.43
C GLN A 132 -5.14 5.78 -14.14
N ASP A 133 -4.63 4.89 -13.30
CA ASP A 133 -5.39 3.77 -12.78
C ASP A 133 -5.71 4.01 -11.31
N ASN A 134 -6.99 3.86 -10.96
CA ASN A 134 -7.43 3.81 -9.58
C ASN A 134 -7.43 2.35 -9.16
N PHE A 135 -6.89 2.04 -7.99
CA PHE A 135 -6.80 0.68 -7.49
C PHE A 135 -7.24 0.59 -6.03
N ARG A 136 -7.62 -0.62 -5.63
CA ARG A 136 -7.97 -0.94 -4.25
C ARG A 136 -7.40 -2.30 -3.85
N PHE A 137 -6.75 -2.35 -2.69
CA PHE A 137 -6.35 -3.59 -2.03
C PHE A 137 -7.42 -4.00 -1.02
N LEU A 138 -7.68 -5.29 -0.99
CA LEU A 138 -8.64 -5.96 -0.11
C LEU A 138 -8.05 -7.28 0.36
N ASN A 139 -8.55 -7.77 1.48
CA ASN A 139 -8.15 -9.07 2.01
C ASN A 139 -9.32 -10.04 2.16
N LYS A 140 -8.99 -11.33 2.11
CA LYS A 140 -9.78 -12.42 2.67
C LYS A 140 -8.85 -13.20 3.60
N ASN A 141 -9.09 -13.09 4.90
CA ASN A 141 -8.14 -13.53 5.93
C ASN A 141 -6.78 -12.85 5.74
N GLU A 142 -5.68 -13.61 5.72
CA GLU A 142 -4.33 -13.12 5.46
C GLU A 142 -4.03 -12.84 3.98
N THR A 143 -4.82 -13.39 3.05
CA THR A 143 -4.57 -13.25 1.61
C THR A 143 -4.98 -11.87 1.12
N VAL A 144 -4.07 -11.17 0.43
CA VAL A 144 -4.29 -9.84 -0.14
C VAL A 144 -4.40 -9.91 -1.66
N LYS A 145 -5.40 -9.22 -2.21
CA LYS A 145 -5.58 -8.97 -3.65
C LYS A 145 -5.76 -7.49 -3.91
N TYR A 146 -5.41 -7.05 -5.12
CA TYR A 146 -5.80 -5.74 -5.60
C TYR A 146 -6.63 -5.85 -6.88
N ILE A 147 -7.45 -4.84 -7.10
CA ILE A 147 -8.25 -4.67 -8.31
C ILE A 147 -8.02 -3.24 -8.84
N ILE A 148 -7.96 -3.12 -10.16
CA ILE A 148 -8.09 -1.81 -10.83
C ILE A 148 -9.58 -1.50 -10.88
N THR A 149 -9.97 -0.42 -10.22
CA THR A 149 -11.37 -0.01 -10.09
C THR A 149 -11.82 0.92 -11.21
N ASP A 150 -10.89 1.68 -11.77
CA ASP A 150 -11.14 2.64 -12.86
C ASP A 150 -9.82 2.94 -13.59
N SER A 151 -9.90 3.24 -14.88
CA SER A 151 -8.77 3.57 -15.74
C SER A 151 -9.11 4.77 -16.62
N ILE A 152 -8.44 5.89 -16.38
CA ILE A 152 -8.69 7.16 -17.05
C ILE A 152 -7.57 7.44 -18.03
N GLN A 153 -7.90 7.64 -19.31
CA GLN A 153 -6.93 8.13 -20.29
C GLN A 153 -6.84 9.66 -20.26
N LYS A 154 -5.62 10.19 -20.09
CA LYS A 154 -5.32 11.62 -20.15
C LYS A 154 -5.23 12.04 -21.62
N LYS A 155 -6.30 12.63 -22.17
CA LYS A 155 -6.25 13.26 -23.51
C LYS A 155 -5.30 14.47 -23.45
N GLY A 156 -4.12 14.41 -24.07
CA GLY A 156 -3.36 15.64 -24.35
C GLY A 156 -1.84 15.60 -24.56
N PHE A 157 -1.11 14.54 -24.19
CA PHE A 157 0.36 14.63 -24.21
C PHE A 157 1.03 14.26 -25.56
N ILE A 158 0.41 13.43 -26.38
CA ILE A 158 1.04 12.93 -27.62
C ILE A 158 1.14 14.02 -28.72
N ASN A 159 0.29 15.05 -28.69
CA ASN A 159 0.29 16.09 -29.75
C ASN A 159 1.20 17.30 -29.48
N LYS A 160 1.91 17.36 -28.34
CA LYS A 160 2.73 18.55 -27.97
C LYS A 160 4.23 18.34 -27.94
N ILE A 161 4.74 17.12 -28.05
CA ILE A 161 6.18 16.88 -28.18
C ILE A 161 6.55 16.80 -29.67
N ARG A 162 6.44 17.92 -30.38
CA ARG A 162 7.21 18.13 -31.62
C ARG A 162 8.52 18.79 -31.21
N PHE A 163 9.60 18.02 -31.16
CA PHE A 163 10.93 18.61 -31.20
C PHE A 163 11.07 19.26 -32.58
N ARG A 164 11.10 20.61 -32.59
CA ARG A 164 11.59 21.38 -33.73
C ARG A 164 13.11 21.44 -33.66
#